data_AF-K7W3F5-F1
#
_entry.id   AF-K7W3F5-F1
#
_cell.length_a   1.000
_cell.length_b   1.000
_cell.length_c   1.000
_cell.angle_alpha   90.00
_cell.angle_beta   90.00
_cell.angle_gamma   90.00
#
_symmetry.space_group_name_H-M   'P 1'
#
loop_
_entity.id
_entity.type
_entity.pdbx_description
1 polymer ?
#
loop_
_entity_poly.entity_id
_entity_poly.type
_entity_poly.pdbx_seq_one_letter_code
_entity_poly.pdbx_strand_id
1 'polypeptide(L)'
;MILAQSLTIDAVLVNNCIQFTTWGFSSLLLAEIVRDAYHALCHQVTWLAKWHNKHHAVYRRDLTLTSQKAYVDSQLYHDIVESGILVTILTIIALLAHQWGLWLGVAYAVTFLYGASLRYFQGTIDTDYNHLPGPLDTIPSVLWVNRTYHWRHHFDDVNAYYSGVFPLVDKILGTGLSLKGKTVALTGASGALGQALAAELLKHNAKVVALTSNPEKIAIQERVKIVKWELGNETQLKESLNKVDILIINHGINVYGDRTSAAIQNSYQVNTFSALELIDVFSATVTGPQDKATKEIWVNTSEAEVSPALSPLYELSKRALGDIVTLKRLDQTCVIRKLILGPFKSQLNPYGVMSAKQVAQGILFFAKRDFRNIIVTVNPLTYLLFPLKEFSTWLYYRIFSKGVKSK
;
A
#
# COMPACT_ATOMS: atom_id res chain seq x y z
N MET A 1 31.68 48.13 -11.76
CA MET A 1 31.42 47.20 -10.64
C MET A 1 30.35 47.80 -9.71
N ILE A 2 29.12 48.00 -10.21
CA ILE A 2 28.05 48.72 -9.49
C ILE A 2 26.70 48.04 -9.83
N LEU A 3 26.46 46.87 -9.23
CA LEU A 3 25.22 46.10 -9.43
C LEU A 3 24.96 45.08 -8.29
N ALA A 4 25.58 45.30 -7.13
CA ALA A 4 25.63 44.34 -6.02
C ALA A 4 25.51 45.03 -4.63
N GLN A 5 24.70 46.08 -4.54
CA GLN A 5 24.35 46.73 -3.27
C GLN A 5 22.83 46.93 -3.17
N SER A 6 22.31 46.87 -1.94
CA SER A 6 20.91 47.09 -1.55
C SER A 6 19.83 46.28 -2.31
N LEU A 7 19.95 44.95 -2.32
CA LEU A 7 18.76 44.09 -2.31
C LEU A 7 18.26 44.00 -0.86
N THR A 8 17.51 45.02 -0.41
CA THR A 8 16.93 45.07 0.94
C THR A 8 15.78 44.09 1.04
N ILE A 9 16.01 42.94 1.66
CA ILE A 9 14.97 41.94 1.92
C ILE A 9 14.00 42.52 2.96
N ASP A 10 12.77 42.81 2.53
CA ASP A 10 11.68 43.20 3.43
C ASP A 10 11.27 41.99 4.29
N ALA A 11 11.71 42.01 5.56
CA ALA A 11 11.43 40.95 6.52
C ALA A 11 9.94 40.84 6.88
N VAL A 12 9.15 41.92 6.76
CA VAL A 12 7.71 41.91 7.00
C VAL A 12 7.00 41.22 5.83
N LEU A 13 7.34 41.59 4.59
CA LEU A 13 6.84 40.91 3.39
C LEU A 13 7.23 39.42 3.39
N VAL A 14 8.48 39.09 3.69
CA VAL A 14 8.94 37.69 3.77
C VAL A 14 8.19 36.92 4.86
N ASN A 15 8.03 37.47 6.06
CA ASN A 15 7.23 36.83 7.11
C ASN A 15 5.78 36.61 6.67
N ASN A 16 5.13 37.61 6.06
CA ASN A 16 3.75 37.51 5.59
C ASN A 16 3.61 36.44 4.49
N CYS A 17 4.55 36.37 3.56
CA CYS A 17 4.62 35.32 2.53
C CYS A 17 4.82 33.92 3.15
N ILE A 18 5.68 33.78 4.16
CA ILE A 18 5.88 32.52 4.88
C ILE A 18 4.60 32.10 5.60
N GLN A 19 3.97 33.00 6.38
CA GLN A 19 2.72 32.73 7.08
C GLN A 19 1.59 32.34 6.12
N PHE A 20 1.39 33.09 5.03
CA PHE A 20 0.41 32.76 3.99
C PHE A 20 0.67 31.38 3.37
N THR A 21 1.94 31.06 3.07
CA THR A 21 2.34 29.77 2.50
C THR A 21 2.10 28.61 3.47
N THR A 22 2.47 28.76 4.74
CA THR A 22 2.25 27.75 5.79
C THR A 22 0.76 27.49 6.02
N TRP A 23 -0.05 28.55 6.22
CA TRP A 23 -1.50 28.41 6.34
C TRP A 23 -2.15 27.88 5.06
N GLY A 24 -1.62 28.24 3.89
CA GLY A 24 -2.03 27.73 2.58
C GLY A 24 -1.91 26.22 2.51
N PHE A 25 -0.70 25.67 2.63
CA PHE A 25 -0.49 24.22 2.61
C PHE A 25 -1.26 23.49 3.73
N SER A 26 -1.36 24.10 4.91
CA SER A 26 -2.14 23.52 6.02
C SER A 26 -3.63 23.45 5.70
N SER A 27 -4.18 24.43 4.97
CA SER A 27 -5.60 24.47 4.58
C SER A 27 -5.95 23.49 3.46
N LEU A 28 -5.03 23.24 2.52
CA LEU A 28 -5.18 22.19 1.51
C LEU A 28 -5.18 20.82 2.17
N LEU A 29 -4.27 20.58 3.12
CA LEU A 29 -4.20 19.35 3.90
C LEU A 29 -5.46 19.15 4.77
N LEU A 30 -5.97 20.23 5.36
CA LEU A 30 -7.21 20.22 6.15
C LEU A 30 -8.43 19.88 5.28
N ALA A 31 -8.53 20.43 4.06
CA ALA A 31 -9.61 20.11 3.13
C ALA A 31 -9.66 18.61 2.79
N GLU A 32 -8.49 18.03 2.50
CA GLU A 32 -8.33 16.59 2.24
C GLU A 32 -8.74 15.73 3.45
N ILE A 33 -8.26 16.10 4.65
CA ILE A 33 -8.63 15.40 5.89
C ILE A 33 -10.13 15.48 6.17
N VAL A 34 -10.77 16.65 6.00
CA VAL A 34 -12.21 16.83 6.25
C VAL A 34 -13.05 16.03 5.26
N ARG A 35 -12.71 16.06 3.96
CA ARG A 35 -13.42 15.27 2.93
C ARG A 35 -13.29 13.78 3.19
N ASP A 36 -12.05 13.27 3.28
CA ASP A 36 -11.80 11.84 3.44
C ASP A 36 -12.36 11.29 4.77
N ALA A 37 -12.39 12.11 5.83
CA ALA A 37 -13.03 11.74 7.10
C ALA A 37 -14.57 11.73 6.99
N TYR A 38 -15.19 12.69 6.27
CA TYR A 38 -16.62 12.67 5.98
C TYR A 38 -17.00 11.42 5.16
N HIS A 39 -16.19 11.07 4.15
CA HIS A 39 -16.36 9.86 3.36
C HIS A 39 -16.26 8.60 4.24
N ALA A 40 -15.24 8.49 5.10
CA ALA A 40 -15.13 7.38 6.05
C ALA A 40 -16.32 7.32 7.04
N LEU A 41 -16.84 8.47 7.48
CA LEU A 41 -18.03 8.55 8.34
C LEU A 41 -19.32 8.14 7.61
N CYS A 42 -19.42 8.30 6.30
CA CYS A 42 -20.55 7.79 5.51
C CYS A 42 -20.70 6.26 5.63
N HIS A 43 -19.62 5.52 5.88
CA HIS A 43 -19.64 4.07 6.09
C HIS A 43 -19.92 3.64 7.53
N GLN A 44 -19.89 4.57 8.50
CA GLN A 44 -20.15 4.30 9.92
C GLN A 44 -21.50 4.85 10.41
N VAL A 45 -22.04 5.89 9.77
CA VAL A 45 -23.25 6.60 10.19
C VAL A 45 -24.36 6.40 9.16
N THR A 46 -25.39 5.64 9.52
CA THR A 46 -26.50 5.23 8.63
C THR A 46 -27.23 6.39 7.94
N TRP A 47 -27.33 7.55 8.59
CA TRP A 47 -27.93 8.75 8.01
C TRP A 47 -27.07 9.36 6.88
N LEU A 48 -25.75 9.38 7.03
CA LEU A 48 -24.81 9.81 5.99
C LEU A 48 -24.75 8.78 4.85
N ALA A 49 -24.74 7.49 5.20
CA ALA A 49 -24.73 6.37 4.26
C ALA A 49 -25.85 6.48 3.20
N LYS A 50 -27.03 7.00 3.55
CA LYS A 50 -28.15 7.21 2.61
C LYS A 50 -27.73 8.00 1.36
N TRP A 51 -26.91 9.03 1.53
CA TRP A 51 -26.49 9.91 0.45
C TRP A 51 -25.35 9.29 -0.35
N HIS A 52 -24.29 8.85 0.34
CA HIS A 52 -23.15 8.21 -0.29
C HIS A 52 -23.51 6.89 -1.02
N ASN A 53 -24.51 6.12 -0.56
CA ASN A 53 -24.96 4.92 -1.27
C ASN A 53 -25.51 5.20 -2.69
N LYS A 54 -25.92 6.44 -3.03
CA LYS A 54 -26.22 6.82 -4.42
C LYS A 54 -24.98 6.80 -5.31
N HIS A 55 -23.79 7.09 -4.77
CA HIS A 55 -22.51 6.99 -5.48
C HIS A 55 -22.22 5.54 -5.89
N HIS A 56 -22.24 4.61 -4.95
CA HIS A 56 -22.07 3.18 -5.25
C HIS A 56 -23.15 2.62 -6.19
N ALA A 57 -24.41 3.05 -6.07
CA ALA A 57 -25.51 2.59 -6.93
C ALA A 57 -25.36 2.99 -8.42
N VAL A 58 -24.43 3.89 -8.73
CA VAL A 58 -24.15 4.37 -10.10
C VAL A 58 -23.12 3.52 -10.83
N TYR A 59 -22.22 2.85 -10.10
CA TYR A 59 -21.04 2.21 -10.66
C TYR A 59 -21.11 0.68 -10.59
N ARG A 60 -21.02 0.01 -11.74
CA ARG A 60 -20.85 -1.46 -11.81
C ARG A 60 -19.40 -1.85 -11.56
N ARG A 61 -19.13 -3.11 -11.18
CA ARG A 61 -17.77 -3.62 -10.87
C ARG A 61 -16.76 -3.58 -12.05
N ASP A 62 -17.21 -3.30 -13.27
CA ASP A 62 -16.42 -3.08 -14.48
C ASP A 62 -16.21 -1.58 -14.83
N LEU A 63 -16.67 -0.71 -13.93
CA LEU A 63 -16.82 0.74 -14.05
C LEU A 63 -17.71 1.27 -15.18
N THR A 64 -18.63 0.47 -15.69
CA THR A 64 -19.75 1.01 -16.48
C THR A 64 -20.83 1.63 -15.58
N LEU A 65 -21.54 2.64 -16.08
CA LEU A 65 -22.65 3.28 -15.39
C LEU A 65 -23.89 2.35 -15.33
N THR A 66 -24.67 2.42 -14.24
CA THR A 66 -25.94 1.69 -14.13
C THR A 66 -27.04 2.35 -14.95
N SER A 67 -27.17 3.69 -14.89
CA SER A 67 -27.97 4.50 -15.81
C SER A 67 -27.58 5.98 -15.75
N GLN A 68 -27.86 6.73 -16.82
CA GLN A 68 -27.63 8.17 -16.89
C GLN A 68 -28.38 8.95 -15.81
N LYS A 69 -29.63 8.56 -15.51
CA LYS A 69 -30.40 9.21 -14.44
C LYS A 69 -29.77 8.96 -13.07
N ALA A 70 -29.32 7.74 -12.79
CA ALA A 70 -28.66 7.42 -11.53
C ALA A 70 -27.39 8.28 -11.35
N TYR A 71 -26.60 8.47 -12.41
CA TYR A 71 -25.39 9.32 -12.38
C TYR A 71 -25.71 10.78 -12.03
N VAL A 72 -26.70 11.40 -12.69
CA VAL A 72 -27.14 12.77 -12.34
C VAL A 72 -27.66 12.83 -10.89
N ASP A 73 -28.37 11.79 -10.44
CA ASP A 73 -28.80 11.65 -9.05
C ASP A 73 -27.62 11.55 -8.05
N SER A 74 -26.52 10.85 -8.36
CA SER A 74 -25.37 10.81 -7.44
C SER A 74 -24.65 12.16 -7.38
N GLN A 75 -24.51 12.86 -8.51
CA GLN A 75 -23.93 14.20 -8.51
C GLN A 75 -24.72 15.18 -7.64
N LEU A 76 -26.06 15.17 -7.75
CA LEU A 76 -26.92 16.04 -6.92
C LEU A 76 -26.89 15.69 -5.43
N TYR A 77 -27.05 14.41 -5.12
CA TYR A 77 -27.36 13.97 -3.75
C TYR A 77 -26.14 13.47 -2.96
N HIS A 78 -24.97 13.32 -3.59
CA HIS A 78 -23.70 12.99 -2.92
C HIS A 78 -22.64 14.05 -3.22
N ASP A 79 -22.10 14.12 -4.44
CA ASP A 79 -20.91 14.92 -4.76
C ASP A 79 -21.10 16.42 -4.45
N ILE A 80 -22.25 17.00 -4.82
CA ILE A 80 -22.60 18.40 -4.49
C ILE A 80 -22.83 18.59 -2.99
N VAL A 81 -23.46 17.63 -2.31
CA VAL A 81 -23.75 17.70 -0.87
C VAL A 81 -22.45 17.66 -0.05
N GLU A 82 -21.56 16.72 -0.35
CA GLU A 82 -20.26 16.58 0.30
C GLU A 82 -19.37 17.79 0.04
N SER A 83 -19.27 18.23 -1.22
CA SER A 83 -18.46 19.41 -1.57
C SER A 83 -19.01 20.68 -0.95
N GLY A 84 -20.34 20.81 -0.84
CA GLY A 84 -21.00 21.92 -0.15
C GLY A 84 -20.67 21.95 1.35
N ILE A 85 -20.80 20.80 2.03
CA ILE A 85 -20.42 20.63 3.44
C ILE A 85 -18.94 20.98 3.65
N LEU A 86 -18.04 20.51 2.78
CA LEU A 86 -16.61 20.80 2.82
C LEU A 86 -16.33 22.30 2.71
N VAL A 87 -16.93 22.98 1.71
CA VAL A 87 -16.80 24.44 1.52
C VAL A 87 -17.33 25.19 2.74
N THR A 88 -18.48 24.80 3.30
CA THR A 88 -19.04 25.44 4.51
C THR A 88 -18.11 25.29 5.71
N ILE A 89 -17.61 24.09 6.01
CA ILE A 89 -16.71 23.83 7.15
C ILE A 89 -15.43 24.65 7.03
N LEU A 90 -14.78 24.63 5.86
CA LEU A 90 -13.52 25.35 5.65
C LEU A 90 -13.72 26.88 5.67
N THR A 91 -14.86 27.37 5.17
CA THR A 91 -15.19 28.81 5.23
C THR A 91 -15.37 29.27 6.68
N ILE A 92 -16.07 28.48 7.52
CA ILE A 92 -16.21 28.77 8.95
C ILE A 92 -14.83 28.80 9.63
N ILE A 93 -13.95 27.85 9.34
CA ILE A 93 -12.59 27.80 9.90
C ILE A 93 -11.75 29.00 9.45
N ALA A 94 -11.80 29.38 8.17
CA ALA A 94 -11.10 30.54 7.64
C ALA A 94 -11.59 31.87 8.26
N LEU A 95 -12.90 32.01 8.45
CA LEU A 95 -13.51 33.17 9.10
C LEU A 95 -13.15 33.29 10.59
N LEU A 96 -13.15 32.18 11.34
CA LEU A 96 -12.86 32.18 12.78
C LEU A 96 -11.37 32.33 13.12
N ALA A 97 -10.47 31.80 12.28
CA ALA A 97 -9.03 31.88 12.53
C ALA A 97 -8.38 33.19 11.99
N HIS A 98 -9.09 33.93 11.13
CA HIS A 98 -8.64 35.19 10.52
C HIS A 98 -7.30 35.11 9.75
N GLN A 99 -6.93 33.94 9.22
CA GLN A 99 -5.66 33.73 8.49
C GLN A 99 -5.89 33.69 6.97
N TRP A 100 -5.26 34.60 6.23
CA TRP A 100 -5.44 34.73 4.78
C TRP A 100 -5.12 33.46 3.99
N GLY A 101 -4.13 32.66 4.42
CA GLY A 101 -3.76 31.41 3.74
C GLY A 101 -4.87 30.35 3.76
N LEU A 102 -5.79 30.39 4.74
CA LEU A 102 -6.87 29.39 4.85
C LEU A 102 -7.88 29.46 3.70
N TRP A 103 -7.99 30.61 3.03
CA TRP A 103 -8.85 30.77 1.86
C TRP A 103 -8.37 29.97 0.64
N LEU A 104 -7.11 29.49 0.62
CA LEU A 104 -6.66 28.54 -0.41
C LEU A 104 -7.35 27.19 -0.28
N GLY A 105 -7.56 26.68 0.94
CA GLY A 105 -8.35 25.48 1.21
C GLY A 105 -9.83 25.66 0.84
N VAL A 106 -10.40 26.84 1.08
CA VAL A 106 -11.77 27.18 0.65
C VAL A 106 -11.87 27.19 -0.87
N ALA A 107 -10.97 27.89 -1.56
CA ALA A 107 -10.94 27.96 -3.02
C ALA A 107 -10.72 26.57 -3.65
N TYR A 108 -9.86 25.74 -3.05
CA TYR A 108 -9.67 24.35 -3.45
C TYR A 108 -10.95 23.53 -3.30
N ALA A 109 -11.64 23.62 -2.16
CA ALA A 109 -12.91 22.92 -1.95
C ALA A 109 -14.01 23.35 -2.93
N VAL A 110 -14.04 24.63 -3.31
CA VAL A 110 -14.96 25.15 -4.35
C VAL A 110 -14.71 24.47 -5.70
N THR A 111 -13.49 24.00 -6.02
CA THR A 111 -13.26 23.27 -7.28
C THR A 111 -14.00 21.93 -7.34
N PHE A 112 -14.12 21.21 -6.21
CA PHE A 112 -14.92 19.97 -6.16
C PHE A 112 -16.41 20.27 -6.32
N LEU A 113 -16.93 21.30 -5.64
CA LEU A 113 -18.33 21.73 -5.75
C LEU A 113 -18.67 22.19 -7.17
N TYR A 114 -17.77 22.93 -7.82
CA TYR A 114 -17.91 23.35 -9.21
C TYR A 114 -17.90 22.15 -10.17
N GLY A 115 -16.96 21.21 -10.00
CA GLY A 115 -16.90 19.99 -10.81
C GLY A 115 -18.16 19.13 -10.68
N ALA A 116 -18.63 18.88 -9.46
CA ALA A 116 -19.87 18.16 -9.20
C ALA A 116 -21.10 18.87 -9.79
N SER A 117 -21.14 20.21 -9.69
CA SER A 117 -22.20 21.03 -10.30
C SER A 117 -22.21 20.93 -11.83
N LEU A 118 -21.04 21.01 -12.48
CA LEU A 118 -20.94 20.83 -13.94
C LEU A 118 -21.44 19.44 -14.35
N ARG A 119 -21.01 18.38 -13.66
CA ARG A 119 -21.41 16.99 -13.96
C ARG A 119 -22.90 16.74 -13.75
N TYR A 120 -23.51 17.40 -12.75
CA TYR A 120 -24.96 17.41 -12.56
C TYR A 120 -25.70 18.09 -13.72
N PHE A 121 -25.31 19.33 -14.10
CA PHE A 121 -26.02 20.10 -15.12
C PHE A 121 -25.77 19.60 -16.56
N GLN A 122 -24.57 19.11 -16.87
CA GLN A 122 -24.20 18.57 -18.18
C GLN A 122 -24.63 17.11 -18.34
N GLY A 123 -24.69 16.36 -17.24
CA GLY A 123 -25.00 14.93 -17.26
C GLY A 123 -23.94 14.09 -17.97
N THR A 124 -22.65 14.44 -17.89
CA THR A 124 -21.58 13.59 -18.47
C THR A 124 -20.52 13.21 -17.44
N ILE A 125 -19.81 12.12 -17.72
CA ILE A 125 -18.74 11.54 -16.89
C ILE A 125 -17.34 12.07 -17.29
N ASP A 126 -17.24 12.87 -18.35
CA ASP A 126 -15.99 13.22 -19.02
C ASP A 126 -14.99 13.98 -18.13
N THR A 127 -15.48 14.60 -17.05
CA THR A 127 -14.71 15.32 -16.03
C THR A 127 -14.60 14.59 -14.69
N ASP A 128 -15.13 13.36 -14.58
CA ASP A 128 -14.92 12.46 -13.44
C ASP A 128 -13.79 11.47 -13.74
N TYR A 129 -12.56 11.98 -13.83
CA TYR A 129 -11.37 11.19 -14.16
C TYR A 129 -11.12 10.00 -13.21
N ASN A 130 -11.64 10.08 -11.98
CA ASN A 130 -11.57 9.01 -10.99
C ASN A 130 -12.56 7.88 -11.28
N HIS A 131 -13.66 8.12 -12.01
CA HIS A 131 -14.67 7.11 -12.37
C HIS A 131 -14.84 6.87 -13.88
N LEU A 132 -14.01 7.46 -14.75
CA LEU A 132 -14.00 7.13 -16.17
C LEU A 132 -13.82 5.61 -16.42
N PRO A 133 -14.66 4.98 -17.25
CA PRO A 133 -14.55 3.56 -17.58
C PRO A 133 -13.25 3.28 -18.33
N GLY A 134 -12.60 2.16 -18.00
CA GLY A 134 -11.39 1.71 -18.69
C GLY A 134 -10.49 0.84 -17.83
N PRO A 135 -9.44 0.25 -18.41
CA PRO A 135 -8.51 -0.61 -17.69
C PRO A 135 -7.74 0.13 -16.59
N LEU A 136 -7.37 -0.60 -15.54
CA LEU A 136 -6.57 -0.13 -14.42
C LEU A 136 -5.09 -0.46 -14.69
N ASP A 137 -4.50 0.24 -15.66
CA ASP A 137 -3.18 -0.09 -16.22
C ASP A 137 -1.99 0.13 -15.28
N THR A 138 -2.18 0.93 -14.23
CA THR A 138 -1.16 1.22 -13.20
C THR A 138 -1.52 0.55 -11.88
N ILE A 139 -0.53 0.22 -11.05
CA ILE A 139 -0.76 -0.25 -9.66
C ILE A 139 -1.26 0.89 -8.76
N PRO A 140 -1.90 0.64 -7.60
CA PRO A 140 -2.26 1.69 -6.65
C PRO A 140 -1.04 2.52 -6.22
N SER A 141 -1.10 3.84 -6.39
CA SER A 141 0.00 4.76 -6.07
C SER A 141 0.09 5.15 -4.59
N VAL A 142 1.26 5.61 -4.14
CA VAL A 142 1.62 5.72 -2.71
C VAL A 142 1.58 7.15 -2.16
N LEU A 143 1.75 8.16 -3.01
CA LEU A 143 1.77 9.58 -2.62
C LEU A 143 0.51 10.32 -3.04
N TRP A 144 0.05 10.06 -4.26
CA TRP A 144 -1.21 10.53 -4.82
C TRP A 144 -2.14 9.34 -5.00
N VAL A 145 -3.44 9.56 -4.89
CA VAL A 145 -4.49 8.60 -5.25
C VAL A 145 -4.62 8.59 -6.77
N ASN A 146 -4.49 7.42 -7.40
CA ASN A 146 -4.80 7.21 -8.81
C ASN A 146 -6.12 6.43 -8.95
N ARG A 147 -6.66 6.37 -10.18
CA ARG A 147 -7.88 5.59 -10.48
C ARG A 147 -7.80 4.16 -9.91
N THR A 148 -6.67 3.48 -10.05
CA THR A 148 -6.49 2.13 -9.48
C THR A 148 -6.60 2.08 -7.95
N TYR A 149 -6.07 3.07 -7.22
CA TYR A 149 -6.22 3.13 -5.77
C TYR A 149 -7.69 3.31 -5.39
N HIS A 150 -8.35 4.30 -5.99
CA HIS A 150 -9.73 4.72 -5.73
C HIS A 150 -10.75 3.61 -6.04
N TRP A 151 -10.61 2.93 -7.19
CA TRP A 151 -11.58 1.89 -7.60
C TRP A 151 -11.68 0.70 -6.65
N ARG A 152 -10.66 0.42 -5.84
CA ARG A 152 -10.72 -0.65 -4.82
C ARG A 152 -11.84 -0.42 -3.82
N HIS A 153 -12.18 0.84 -3.53
CA HIS A 153 -13.36 1.20 -2.73
C HIS A 153 -14.65 0.57 -3.29
N HIS A 154 -14.86 0.65 -4.61
CA HIS A 154 -16.09 0.20 -5.26
C HIS A 154 -16.18 -1.31 -5.52
N PHE A 155 -15.07 -2.04 -5.65
CA PHE A 155 -15.10 -3.47 -5.99
C PHE A 155 -14.36 -4.42 -5.02
N ASP A 156 -13.44 -3.94 -4.19
CA ASP A 156 -12.65 -4.78 -3.28
C ASP A 156 -13.28 -4.84 -1.88
N ASP A 157 -13.35 -3.70 -1.19
CA ASP A 157 -14.09 -3.53 0.07
C ASP A 157 -14.51 -2.07 0.24
N VAL A 158 -15.83 -1.82 0.26
CA VAL A 158 -16.41 -0.48 0.48
C VAL A 158 -16.07 0.11 1.86
N ASN A 159 -15.61 -0.72 2.79
CA ASN A 159 -15.22 -0.30 4.15
C ASN A 159 -13.71 0.08 4.23
N ALA A 160 -13.10 0.40 3.09
CA ALA A 160 -11.68 0.71 2.94
C ALA A 160 -11.45 1.67 1.76
N TYR A 161 -10.23 2.18 1.60
CA TYR A 161 -9.79 2.99 0.46
C TYR A 161 -10.57 4.33 0.30
N TYR A 162 -10.77 5.06 1.40
CA TYR A 162 -11.61 6.27 1.43
C TYR A 162 -10.94 7.51 0.82
N SER A 163 -9.62 7.55 0.67
CA SER A 163 -8.92 8.79 0.34
C SER A 163 -9.05 9.21 -1.13
N GLY A 164 -9.36 10.50 -1.37
CA GLY A 164 -9.68 11.03 -2.69
C GLY A 164 -8.50 11.58 -3.53
N VAL A 165 -7.52 12.27 -2.93
CA VAL A 165 -6.34 12.82 -3.66
C VAL A 165 -5.02 12.45 -2.98
N PHE A 166 -4.91 12.54 -1.66
CA PHE A 166 -3.77 11.98 -0.90
C PHE A 166 -4.22 10.85 0.03
N PRO A 167 -3.53 9.69 0.06
CA PRO A 167 -3.92 8.53 0.88
C PRO A 167 -3.60 8.71 2.38
N LEU A 168 -3.84 9.90 2.94
CA LEU A 168 -3.46 10.26 4.31
C LEU A 168 -4.41 9.68 5.35
N VAL A 169 -5.72 9.83 5.17
CA VAL A 169 -6.72 9.30 6.10
C VAL A 169 -6.67 7.77 6.11
N ASP A 170 -6.53 7.14 4.93
CA ASP A 170 -6.31 5.69 4.83
C ASP A 170 -5.03 5.20 5.53
N LYS A 171 -3.95 6.01 5.55
CA LYS A 171 -2.72 5.73 6.31
C LYS A 171 -2.88 5.93 7.82
N ILE A 172 -3.77 6.80 8.27
CA ILE A 172 -4.04 7.02 9.70
C ILE A 172 -4.94 5.90 10.23
N LEU A 173 -6.09 5.67 9.58
CA LEU A 173 -7.08 4.65 9.96
C LEU A 173 -6.56 3.22 9.76
N GLY A 174 -5.71 3.00 8.77
CA GLY A 174 -5.30 1.66 8.34
C GLY A 174 -6.35 1.01 7.46
N THR A 175 -6.76 1.72 6.42
CA THR A 175 -7.75 1.33 5.41
C THR A 175 -7.22 1.40 3.97
N GLY A 176 -5.91 1.69 3.79
CA GLY A 176 -5.24 1.66 2.48
C GLY A 176 -5.00 0.26 1.89
N LEU A 177 -5.30 -0.78 2.68
CA LEU A 177 -5.44 -2.19 2.27
C LEU A 177 -6.49 -2.89 3.16
N SER A 178 -7.50 -3.53 2.55
CA SER A 178 -8.37 -4.48 3.25
C SER A 178 -7.82 -5.91 3.18
N LEU A 179 -8.04 -6.67 4.26
CA LEU A 179 -7.72 -8.11 4.37
C LEU A 179 -9.01 -8.96 4.47
N LYS A 180 -10.18 -8.32 4.54
CA LYS A 180 -11.48 -8.96 4.75
C LYS A 180 -11.84 -9.81 3.53
N GLY A 181 -12.03 -11.13 3.74
CA GLY A 181 -12.38 -12.09 2.68
C GLY A 181 -11.22 -12.49 1.74
N LYS A 182 -10.10 -11.78 1.79
CA LYS A 182 -8.88 -12.00 0.99
C LYS A 182 -8.31 -13.40 1.18
N THR A 183 -7.77 -13.98 0.11
CA THR A 183 -7.06 -15.26 0.13
C THR A 183 -5.55 -14.99 0.11
N VAL A 184 -4.86 -15.36 1.18
CA VAL A 184 -3.46 -15.02 1.41
C VAL A 184 -2.61 -16.29 1.46
N ALA A 185 -1.72 -16.49 0.49
CA ALA A 185 -0.75 -17.57 0.51
C ALA A 185 0.48 -17.18 1.34
N LEU A 186 1.08 -18.15 2.03
CA LEU A 186 2.17 -17.91 2.97
C LEU A 186 3.17 -19.06 2.94
N THR A 187 4.42 -18.80 2.54
CA THR A 187 5.51 -19.79 2.62
C THR A 187 6.19 -19.81 3.98
N GLY A 188 6.73 -20.98 4.36
CA GLY A 188 7.28 -21.19 5.70
C GLY A 188 6.20 -21.16 6.77
N ALA A 189 4.95 -21.50 6.42
CA ALA A 189 3.77 -21.38 7.29
C ALA A 189 3.86 -22.19 8.60
N SER A 190 4.66 -23.26 8.64
CA SER A 190 4.95 -24.05 9.84
C SER A 190 6.04 -23.45 10.75
N GLY A 191 6.72 -22.38 10.33
CA GLY A 191 7.69 -21.66 11.15
C GLY A 191 7.03 -20.61 12.06
N ALA A 192 7.73 -20.16 13.11
CA ALA A 192 7.17 -19.28 14.14
C ALA A 192 6.47 -18.00 13.62
N LEU A 193 7.08 -17.30 12.65
CA LEU A 193 6.46 -16.13 12.00
C LEU A 193 5.35 -16.53 11.02
N GLY A 194 5.45 -17.69 10.38
CA GLY A 194 4.41 -18.22 9.51
C GLY A 194 3.11 -18.50 10.28
N GLN A 195 3.21 -19.21 11.40
CA GLN A 195 2.07 -19.48 12.28
C GLN A 195 1.49 -18.17 12.88
N ALA A 196 2.35 -17.22 13.27
CA ALA A 196 1.91 -15.93 13.79
C ALA A 196 1.18 -15.06 12.74
N LEU A 197 1.68 -15.02 11.50
CA LEU A 197 1.01 -14.32 10.39
C LEU A 197 -0.32 -14.98 10.04
N ALA A 198 -0.37 -16.31 9.95
CA ALA A 198 -1.62 -17.03 9.70
C ALA A 198 -2.68 -16.73 10.78
N ALA A 199 -2.30 -16.73 12.05
CA ALA A 199 -3.19 -16.42 13.16
C ALA A 199 -3.71 -14.97 13.14
N GLU A 200 -2.90 -13.99 12.73
CA GLU A 200 -3.35 -12.58 12.64
C GLU A 200 -4.22 -12.33 11.39
N LEU A 201 -3.89 -12.97 10.26
CA LEU A 201 -4.70 -12.94 9.03
C LEU A 201 -6.13 -13.46 9.27
N LEU A 202 -6.28 -14.57 9.99
CA LEU A 202 -7.58 -15.15 10.33
C LEU A 202 -8.44 -14.22 11.21
N LYS A 203 -7.84 -13.43 12.11
CA LYS A 203 -8.56 -12.40 12.90
C LYS A 203 -9.05 -11.24 12.03
N HIS A 204 -8.28 -10.88 11.00
CA HIS A 204 -8.66 -9.89 10.00
C HIS A 204 -9.59 -10.45 8.91
N ASN A 205 -10.16 -11.64 9.12
CA ASN A 205 -11.11 -12.32 8.24
C ASN A 205 -10.57 -12.64 6.84
N ALA A 206 -9.25 -12.79 6.70
CA ALA A 206 -8.65 -13.43 5.54
C ALA A 206 -8.78 -14.97 5.61
N LYS A 207 -8.57 -15.61 4.47
CA LYS A 207 -8.36 -17.06 4.30
C LYS A 207 -6.87 -17.28 4.08
N VAL A 208 -6.30 -18.36 4.60
CA VAL A 208 -4.87 -18.65 4.52
C VAL A 208 -4.61 -19.86 3.63
N VAL A 209 -3.68 -19.74 2.67
CA VAL A 209 -3.11 -20.87 1.92
C VAL A 209 -1.70 -21.13 2.44
N ALA A 210 -1.58 -22.09 3.35
CA ALA A 210 -0.34 -22.42 4.02
C ALA A 210 0.55 -23.29 3.12
N LEU A 211 1.63 -22.71 2.60
CA LEU A 211 2.62 -23.36 1.76
C LEU A 211 3.77 -23.89 2.63
N THR A 212 3.97 -25.21 2.67
CA THR A 212 5.00 -25.84 3.50
C THR A 212 5.45 -27.19 2.97
N SER A 213 6.71 -27.55 3.21
CA SER A 213 7.24 -28.91 3.00
C SER A 213 6.82 -29.89 4.10
N ASN A 214 6.28 -29.38 5.20
CA ASN A 214 5.89 -30.12 6.41
C ASN A 214 4.41 -29.86 6.77
N PRO A 215 3.43 -30.41 6.03
CA PRO A 215 2.00 -30.18 6.27
C PRO A 215 1.54 -30.55 7.69
N GLU A 216 2.12 -31.60 8.27
CA GLU A 216 1.80 -32.15 9.58
C GLU A 216 2.11 -31.21 10.75
N LYS A 217 2.93 -30.17 10.52
CA LYS A 217 3.26 -29.12 11.50
C LYS A 217 2.29 -27.94 11.49
N ILE A 218 1.17 -28.05 10.78
CA ILE A 218 0.14 -27.02 10.68
C ILE A 218 -1.20 -27.60 11.13
N ALA A 219 -1.73 -27.10 12.24
CA ALA A 219 -3.03 -27.52 12.75
C ALA A 219 -4.16 -27.15 11.78
N ILE A 220 -4.97 -28.14 11.41
CA ILE A 220 -6.16 -27.98 10.55
C ILE A 220 -7.13 -27.01 11.24
N GLN A 221 -7.50 -25.95 10.54
CA GLN A 221 -8.34 -24.86 11.06
C GLN A 221 -9.28 -24.37 9.96
N GLU A 222 -10.43 -23.84 10.35
CA GLU A 222 -11.36 -23.21 9.42
C GLU A 222 -10.68 -22.04 8.67
N ARG A 223 -10.98 -21.90 7.37
CA ARG A 223 -10.38 -20.91 6.47
C ARG A 223 -8.86 -21.06 6.23
N VAL A 224 -8.25 -22.17 6.67
CA VAL A 224 -6.86 -22.54 6.34
C VAL A 224 -6.82 -23.72 5.35
N LYS A 225 -6.33 -23.49 4.13
CA LYS A 225 -5.97 -24.55 3.18
C LYS A 225 -4.47 -24.84 3.32
N ILE A 226 -4.10 -26.08 3.63
CA ILE A 226 -2.70 -26.51 3.59
C ILE A 226 -2.38 -27.01 2.17
N VAL A 227 -1.22 -26.63 1.63
CA VAL A 227 -0.70 -27.11 0.34
C VAL A 227 0.76 -27.50 0.55
N LYS A 228 1.11 -28.76 0.23
CA LYS A 228 2.49 -29.21 0.28
C LYS A 228 3.30 -28.53 -0.83
N TRP A 229 4.47 -28.02 -0.49
CA TRP A 229 5.41 -27.39 -1.42
C TRP A 229 6.85 -27.65 -0.99
N GLU A 230 7.73 -27.87 -1.96
CA GLU A 230 9.16 -28.09 -1.80
C GLU A 230 9.93 -27.29 -2.85
N LEU A 231 11.19 -26.94 -2.54
CA LEU A 231 12.08 -26.15 -3.39
C LEU A 231 12.29 -26.84 -4.75
N GLY A 232 12.32 -26.06 -5.83
CA GLY A 232 12.35 -26.55 -7.22
C GLY A 232 10.98 -26.96 -7.78
N ASN A 233 9.88 -26.71 -7.06
CA ASN A 233 8.50 -27.01 -7.47
C ASN A 233 7.59 -25.76 -7.42
N GLU A 234 8.18 -24.56 -7.37
CA GLU A 234 7.52 -23.26 -7.27
C GLU A 234 6.55 -23.05 -8.43
N THR A 235 6.94 -23.42 -9.65
CA THR A 235 6.06 -23.45 -10.85
C THR A 235 4.77 -24.25 -10.67
N GLN A 236 4.78 -25.35 -9.90
CA GLN A 236 3.58 -26.18 -9.67
C GLN A 236 2.52 -25.45 -8.83
N LEU A 237 2.90 -24.42 -8.07
CA LEU A 237 1.96 -23.62 -7.30
C LEU A 237 1.09 -22.69 -8.15
N LYS A 238 1.40 -22.48 -9.44
CA LYS A 238 0.74 -21.48 -10.29
C LYS A 238 -0.80 -21.55 -10.26
N GLU A 239 -1.39 -22.75 -10.32
CA GLU A 239 -2.84 -22.91 -10.26
C GLU A 239 -3.43 -22.53 -8.90
N SER A 240 -2.78 -22.96 -7.80
CA SER A 240 -3.21 -22.59 -6.44
C SER A 240 -3.02 -21.09 -6.16
N LEU A 241 -1.99 -20.47 -6.72
CA LEU A 241 -1.70 -19.04 -6.62
C LEU A 241 -2.62 -18.17 -7.50
N ASN A 242 -3.25 -18.73 -8.54
CA ASN A 242 -4.15 -17.97 -9.41
C ASN A 242 -5.32 -17.36 -8.61
N LYS A 243 -5.86 -18.11 -7.64
CA LYS A 243 -6.96 -17.71 -6.75
C LYS A 243 -6.52 -16.99 -5.47
N VAL A 244 -5.26 -16.56 -5.39
CA VAL A 244 -4.67 -15.86 -4.24
C VAL A 244 -4.56 -14.37 -4.53
N ASP A 245 -4.98 -13.55 -3.57
CA ASP A 245 -4.83 -12.10 -3.56
C ASP A 245 -3.41 -11.71 -3.12
N ILE A 246 -2.92 -12.24 -2.00
CA ILE A 246 -1.63 -11.84 -1.44
C ILE A 246 -0.71 -13.05 -1.28
N LEU A 247 0.50 -13.01 -1.85
CA LEU A 247 1.54 -14.01 -1.60
C LEU A 247 2.60 -13.46 -0.65
N ILE A 248 2.69 -14.05 0.55
CA ILE A 248 3.74 -13.77 1.53
C ILE A 248 4.89 -14.78 1.36
N ILE A 249 6.03 -14.29 0.88
CA ILE A 249 7.28 -15.03 0.73
C ILE A 249 8.09 -14.87 2.01
N ASN A 250 8.02 -15.87 2.88
CA ASN A 250 8.51 -15.82 4.27
C ASN A 250 9.41 -17.01 4.67
N HIS A 251 9.53 -18.03 3.81
CA HIS A 251 10.49 -19.11 4.04
C HIS A 251 11.95 -18.59 4.05
N GLY A 252 12.86 -19.38 4.63
CA GLY A 252 14.27 -19.06 4.69
C GLY A 252 15.05 -20.02 5.58
N ILE A 253 16.37 -19.96 5.50
CA ILE A 253 17.32 -20.68 6.36
C ILE A 253 18.43 -19.76 6.87
N ASN A 254 19.06 -20.16 7.97
CA ASN A 254 20.26 -19.55 8.52
C ASN A 254 21.29 -20.65 8.74
N VAL A 255 22.44 -20.54 8.06
CA VAL A 255 23.58 -21.48 8.16
C VAL A 255 24.69 -20.95 9.09
N TYR A 256 24.39 -19.88 9.84
CA TYR A 256 25.23 -19.29 10.88
C TYR A 256 26.64 -18.92 10.37
N GLY A 257 27.66 -19.67 10.79
CA GLY A 257 29.07 -19.46 10.44
C GLY A 257 29.61 -20.43 9.37
N ASP A 258 28.78 -21.28 8.78
CA ASP A 258 29.19 -22.13 7.65
C ASP A 258 29.59 -21.25 6.45
N ARG A 259 30.61 -21.70 5.72
CA ARG A 259 31.24 -21.02 4.57
C ARG A 259 31.54 -21.99 3.42
N THR A 260 31.07 -23.24 3.50
CA THR A 260 31.23 -24.25 2.44
C THR A 260 30.45 -23.84 1.18
N SER A 261 30.92 -24.27 0.01
CA SER A 261 30.22 -24.02 -1.26
C SER A 261 28.78 -24.53 -1.25
N ALA A 262 28.53 -25.66 -0.57
CA ALA A 262 27.18 -26.20 -0.38
C ALA A 262 26.30 -25.29 0.49
N ALA A 263 26.81 -24.76 1.60
CA ALA A 263 26.06 -23.80 2.43
C ALA A 263 25.81 -22.47 1.72
N ILE A 264 26.74 -21.99 0.89
CA ILE A 264 26.56 -20.82 0.04
C ILE A 264 25.43 -21.08 -0.97
N GLN A 265 25.50 -22.17 -1.74
CA GLN A 265 24.48 -22.55 -2.71
C GLN A 265 23.10 -22.72 -2.07
N ASN A 266 23.02 -23.43 -0.94
CA ASN A 266 21.78 -23.64 -0.19
C ASN A 266 21.20 -22.31 0.32
N SER A 267 22.03 -21.44 0.93
CA SER A 267 21.58 -20.13 1.41
C SER A 267 20.98 -19.27 0.30
N TYR A 268 21.64 -19.19 -0.86
CA TYR A 268 21.10 -18.46 -2.01
C TYR A 268 19.88 -19.14 -2.64
N GLN A 269 19.87 -20.47 -2.79
CA GLN A 269 18.73 -21.19 -3.37
C GLN A 269 17.46 -20.96 -2.56
N VAL A 270 17.54 -21.06 -1.23
CA VAL A 270 16.38 -20.90 -0.34
C VAL A 270 16.06 -19.43 -0.07
N ASN A 271 17.03 -18.61 0.33
CA ASN A 271 16.74 -17.23 0.73
C ASN A 271 16.63 -16.25 -0.45
N THR A 272 17.01 -16.63 -1.68
CA THR A 272 17.07 -15.71 -2.83
C THR A 272 16.37 -16.26 -4.07
N PHE A 273 16.76 -17.43 -4.60
CA PHE A 273 16.27 -17.89 -5.90
C PHE A 273 14.86 -18.50 -5.85
N SER A 274 14.53 -19.29 -4.83
CA SER A 274 13.16 -19.75 -4.58
C SER A 274 12.17 -18.58 -4.44
N ALA A 275 12.58 -17.55 -3.69
CA ALA A 275 11.81 -16.32 -3.54
C ALA A 275 11.63 -15.55 -4.87
N LEU A 276 12.65 -15.51 -5.73
CA LEU A 276 12.56 -14.94 -7.09
C LEU A 276 11.61 -15.76 -7.98
N GLU A 277 11.69 -17.08 -8.00
CA GLU A 277 10.81 -17.93 -8.80
C GLU A 277 9.34 -17.78 -8.35
N LEU A 278 9.08 -17.72 -7.04
CA LEU A 278 7.74 -17.42 -6.52
C LEU A 278 7.22 -16.02 -6.90
N ILE A 279 8.09 -15.00 -6.94
CA ILE A 279 7.71 -13.66 -7.44
C ILE A 279 7.23 -13.75 -8.89
N ASP A 280 7.94 -14.50 -9.74
CA ASP A 280 7.63 -14.59 -11.16
C ASP A 280 6.44 -15.51 -11.46
N VAL A 281 6.30 -16.63 -10.74
CA VAL A 281 5.12 -17.51 -10.82
C VAL A 281 3.86 -16.77 -10.37
N PHE A 282 3.91 -16.00 -9.29
CA PHE A 282 2.75 -15.20 -8.84
C PHE A 282 2.45 -14.03 -9.77
N SER A 283 3.49 -13.33 -10.25
CA SER A 283 3.36 -12.25 -11.23
C SER A 283 2.69 -12.74 -12.52
N ALA A 284 2.95 -13.98 -12.93
CA ALA A 284 2.27 -14.64 -14.06
C ALA A 284 0.80 -15.03 -13.79
N THR A 285 0.25 -14.71 -12.61
CA THR A 285 -1.20 -14.77 -12.31
C THR A 285 -1.88 -13.40 -12.33
N VAL A 286 -1.12 -12.32 -12.54
CA VAL A 286 -1.65 -10.94 -12.59
C VAL A 286 -2.05 -10.63 -14.03
N THR A 287 -3.28 -10.98 -14.39
CA THR A 287 -3.74 -10.94 -15.79
C THR A 287 -4.75 -9.84 -16.09
N GLY A 288 -5.65 -9.55 -15.15
CA GLY A 288 -6.69 -8.53 -15.30
C GLY A 288 -6.38 -7.20 -14.61
N PRO A 289 -7.14 -6.13 -14.94
CA PRO A 289 -7.12 -4.86 -14.21
C PRO A 289 -7.36 -4.99 -12.70
N GLN A 290 -8.31 -5.85 -12.31
CA GLN A 290 -8.63 -6.10 -10.89
C GLN A 290 -7.49 -6.86 -10.19
N ASP A 291 -6.78 -7.75 -10.88
CA ASP A 291 -5.56 -8.40 -10.36
C ASP A 291 -4.48 -7.35 -10.08
N LYS A 292 -4.17 -6.48 -11.06
CA LYS A 292 -3.15 -5.42 -10.91
C LYS A 292 -3.49 -4.43 -9.78
N ALA A 293 -4.77 -4.20 -9.53
CA ALA A 293 -5.24 -3.35 -8.45
C ALA A 293 -5.15 -4.00 -7.05
N THR A 294 -5.43 -5.31 -6.95
CA THR A 294 -5.65 -5.96 -5.64
C THR A 294 -4.66 -7.06 -5.27
N LYS A 295 -3.91 -7.63 -6.21
CA LYS A 295 -2.89 -8.63 -5.91
C LYS A 295 -1.63 -7.97 -5.34
N GLU A 296 -1.03 -8.61 -4.33
CA GLU A 296 0.22 -8.14 -3.72
C GLU A 296 1.21 -9.30 -3.44
N ILE A 297 2.51 -9.02 -3.55
CA ILE A 297 3.58 -9.91 -3.05
C ILE A 297 4.22 -9.23 -1.83
N TRP A 298 4.36 -9.94 -0.72
CA TRP A 298 5.06 -9.45 0.48
C TRP A 298 6.30 -10.31 0.72
N VAL A 299 7.50 -9.72 0.60
CA VAL A 299 8.76 -10.46 0.64
C VAL A 299 9.50 -10.19 1.95
N ASN A 300 9.74 -11.24 2.73
CA ASN A 300 10.54 -11.20 3.96
C ASN A 300 12.03 -11.11 3.59
N THR A 301 12.59 -9.89 3.63
CA THR A 301 14.01 -9.64 3.45
C THR A 301 14.70 -9.77 4.81
N SER A 302 15.22 -8.68 5.39
CA SER A 302 15.69 -8.54 6.77
C SER A 302 16.23 -7.11 6.98
N GLU A 303 16.34 -6.63 8.22
CA GLU A 303 17.20 -5.48 8.54
C GLU A 303 18.67 -5.68 8.09
N ALA A 304 19.07 -6.93 7.84
CA ALA A 304 20.36 -7.28 7.26
C ALA A 304 20.67 -6.54 5.93
N GLU A 305 19.66 -6.03 5.21
CA GLU A 305 19.87 -5.17 4.03
C GLU A 305 20.72 -3.91 4.34
N VAL A 306 20.71 -3.41 5.59
CA VAL A 306 21.44 -2.19 6.01
C VAL A 306 22.13 -2.28 7.38
N SER A 307 22.23 -3.48 7.95
CA SER A 307 22.84 -3.72 9.28
C SER A 307 23.48 -5.11 9.35
N PRO A 308 24.43 -5.35 10.26
CA PRO A 308 24.94 -6.70 10.50
C PRO A 308 23.88 -7.54 11.23
N ALA A 309 23.74 -8.80 10.81
CA ALA A 309 22.92 -9.81 11.49
C ALA A 309 23.77 -10.92 12.13
N LEU A 310 25.11 -10.80 12.05
CA LEU A 310 26.10 -11.73 12.59
C LEU A 310 26.02 -13.14 11.98
N SER A 311 25.52 -13.25 10.75
CA SER A 311 25.62 -14.47 9.92
C SER A 311 25.89 -14.07 8.46
N PRO A 312 27.13 -14.23 7.97
CA PRO A 312 27.52 -13.73 6.64
C PRO A 312 26.67 -14.27 5.49
N LEU A 313 26.35 -15.57 5.47
CA LEU A 313 25.58 -16.16 4.36
C LEU A 313 24.08 -15.85 4.42
N TYR A 314 23.52 -15.58 5.60
CA TYR A 314 22.17 -15.05 5.74
C TYR A 314 22.12 -13.60 5.27
N GLU A 315 23.08 -12.77 5.69
CA GLU A 315 23.20 -11.38 5.27
C GLU A 315 23.34 -11.23 3.75
N LEU A 316 24.26 -11.98 3.12
CA LEU A 316 24.50 -11.92 1.68
C LEU A 316 23.26 -12.32 0.85
N SER A 317 22.60 -13.41 1.23
CA SER A 317 21.41 -13.90 0.51
C SER A 317 20.18 -13.01 0.72
N LYS A 318 20.00 -12.42 1.91
CA LYS A 318 18.92 -11.44 2.16
C LYS A 318 19.18 -10.06 1.53
N ARG A 319 20.44 -9.62 1.43
CA ARG A 319 20.83 -8.43 0.64
C ARG A 319 20.49 -8.64 -0.85
N ALA A 320 20.94 -9.76 -1.42
CA ALA A 320 20.65 -10.11 -2.81
C ALA A 320 19.14 -10.22 -3.10
N LEU A 321 18.36 -10.85 -2.20
CA LEU A 321 16.89 -10.87 -2.32
C LEU A 321 16.30 -9.46 -2.29
N GLY A 322 16.76 -8.63 -1.36
CA GLY A 322 16.34 -7.24 -1.24
C GLY A 322 16.55 -6.45 -2.53
N ASP A 323 17.73 -6.55 -3.12
CA ASP A 323 18.08 -5.88 -4.36
C ASP A 323 17.25 -6.39 -5.56
N ILE A 324 17.07 -7.71 -5.68
CA ILE A 324 16.19 -8.32 -6.68
C ILE A 324 14.74 -7.83 -6.55
N VAL A 325 14.22 -7.69 -5.33
CA VAL A 325 12.87 -7.13 -5.08
C VAL A 325 12.79 -5.65 -5.49
N THR A 326 13.83 -4.85 -5.24
CA THR A 326 13.88 -3.45 -5.70
C THR A 326 13.91 -3.34 -7.22
N LEU A 327 14.56 -4.27 -7.91
CA LEU A 327 14.54 -4.36 -9.38
C LEU A 327 13.16 -4.76 -9.91
N LYS A 328 12.57 -5.88 -9.41
CA LYS A 328 11.25 -6.38 -9.83
C LYS A 328 10.09 -5.39 -9.60
N ARG A 329 10.24 -4.45 -8.66
CA ARG A 329 9.30 -3.35 -8.45
C ARG A 329 9.17 -2.40 -9.65
N LEU A 330 10.19 -2.31 -10.53
CA LEU A 330 10.18 -1.41 -11.68
C LEU A 330 9.23 -1.86 -12.80
N ASP A 331 8.93 -3.16 -12.92
CA ASP A 331 8.00 -3.69 -13.93
C ASP A 331 6.52 -3.37 -13.62
N GLN A 332 6.21 -2.93 -12.39
CA GLN A 332 4.86 -2.54 -11.94
C GLN A 332 3.74 -3.55 -12.31
N THR A 333 4.04 -4.85 -12.23
CA THR A 333 3.07 -5.92 -12.48
C THR A 333 1.93 -5.87 -11.46
N CYS A 334 2.29 -5.93 -10.17
CA CYS A 334 1.39 -5.77 -9.03
C CYS A 334 2.14 -5.06 -7.89
N VAL A 335 1.53 -4.94 -6.72
CA VAL A 335 2.22 -4.41 -5.53
C VAL A 335 3.28 -5.40 -5.05
N ILE A 336 4.50 -4.91 -4.77
CA ILE A 336 5.51 -5.69 -4.04
C ILE A 336 5.93 -4.94 -2.76
N ARG A 337 5.60 -5.49 -1.59
CA ARG A 337 6.04 -5.00 -0.28
C ARG A 337 7.30 -5.73 0.18
N LYS A 338 8.26 -4.99 0.76
CA LYS A 338 9.38 -5.58 1.52
C LYS A 338 9.00 -5.62 2.99
N LEU A 339 9.33 -6.71 3.68
CA LEU A 339 9.25 -6.86 5.13
C LEU A 339 10.68 -6.85 5.67
N ILE A 340 11.11 -5.71 6.21
CA ILE A 340 12.44 -5.46 6.76
C ILE A 340 12.37 -5.77 8.25
N LEU A 341 12.59 -7.04 8.58
CA LEU A 341 12.34 -7.57 9.92
C LEU A 341 13.63 -7.62 10.76
N GLY A 342 13.48 -7.22 12.03
CA GLY A 342 14.52 -7.31 13.05
C GLY A 342 14.62 -8.68 13.73
N PRO A 343 15.44 -8.80 14.79
CA PRO A 343 15.74 -10.07 15.44
C PRO A 343 14.55 -10.60 16.25
N PHE A 344 13.74 -11.47 15.64
CA PHE A 344 12.62 -12.15 16.30
C PHE A 344 12.92 -13.63 16.61
N LYS A 345 12.38 -14.11 17.72
CA LYS A 345 12.64 -15.46 18.23
C LYS A 345 12.07 -16.53 17.30
N SER A 346 12.94 -17.40 16.79
CA SER A 346 12.59 -18.49 15.87
C SER A 346 13.67 -19.58 15.85
N GLN A 347 13.46 -20.66 15.09
CA GLN A 347 14.53 -21.66 14.84
C GLN A 347 15.71 -21.09 14.04
N LEU A 348 15.50 -20.02 13.26
CA LEU A 348 16.56 -19.32 12.50
C LEU A 348 17.31 -18.28 13.34
N ASN A 349 16.73 -17.86 14.46
CA ASN A 349 17.34 -16.96 15.45
C ASN A 349 16.79 -17.28 16.86
N PRO A 350 17.41 -18.22 17.59
CA PRO A 350 16.99 -18.58 18.95
C PRO A 350 17.10 -17.42 19.96
N TYR A 351 17.96 -16.45 19.67
CA TYR A 351 18.30 -15.30 20.52
C TYR A 351 17.50 -14.03 20.18
N GLY A 352 16.56 -14.10 19.23
CA GLY A 352 15.75 -12.96 18.82
C GLY A 352 14.93 -12.38 19.97
N VAL A 353 15.00 -11.07 20.16
CA VAL A 353 14.36 -10.33 21.27
C VAL A 353 12.88 -10.02 21.04
N MET A 354 12.44 -9.96 19.78
CA MET A 354 11.04 -9.71 19.42
C MET A 354 10.25 -11.03 19.38
N SER A 355 8.97 -11.03 19.78
CA SER A 355 8.11 -12.20 19.53
C SER A 355 7.58 -12.21 18.09
N ALA A 356 7.47 -13.40 17.50
CA ALA A 356 6.89 -13.57 16.16
C ALA A 356 5.44 -13.01 16.06
N LYS A 357 4.68 -13.04 17.16
CA LYS A 357 3.35 -12.43 17.27
C LYS A 357 3.39 -10.91 17.10
N GLN A 358 4.26 -10.21 17.84
CA GLN A 358 4.43 -8.76 17.71
C GLN A 358 4.89 -8.37 16.30
N VAL A 359 5.77 -9.18 15.69
CA VAL A 359 6.24 -8.94 14.31
C VAL A 359 5.11 -9.12 13.29
N ALA A 360 4.32 -10.19 13.38
CA ALA A 360 3.13 -10.38 12.54
C ALA A 360 2.12 -9.22 12.68
N GLN A 361 1.87 -8.77 13.91
CA GLN A 361 1.00 -7.63 14.20
C GLN A 361 1.54 -6.32 13.62
N GLY A 362 2.85 -6.06 13.74
CA GLY A 362 3.52 -4.91 13.10
C GLY A 362 3.43 -4.96 11.58
N ILE A 363 3.62 -6.13 10.96
CA ILE A 363 3.51 -6.31 9.51
C ILE A 363 2.12 -5.91 9.02
N LEU A 364 1.06 -6.46 9.64
CA LEU A 364 -0.32 -6.15 9.23
C LEU A 364 -0.70 -4.69 9.56
N PHE A 365 -0.23 -4.14 10.69
CA PHE A 365 -0.45 -2.74 11.06
C PHE A 365 0.07 -1.76 9.99
N PHE A 366 1.27 -2.01 9.44
CA PHE A 366 1.88 -1.17 8.40
C PHE A 366 1.36 -1.51 6.98
N ALA A 367 1.05 -2.77 6.69
CA ALA A 367 0.44 -3.17 5.40
C ALA A 367 -0.94 -2.54 5.20
N LYS A 368 -1.79 -2.55 6.24
CA LYS A 368 -3.10 -1.85 6.25
C LYS A 368 -2.96 -0.32 6.09
N ARG A 369 -1.81 0.25 6.45
CA ARG A 369 -1.45 1.67 6.27
C ARG A 369 -0.64 1.90 4.99
N ASP A 370 -0.76 0.99 4.04
CA ASP A 370 -0.15 1.00 2.72
C ASP A 370 1.38 1.20 2.63
N PHE A 371 2.12 0.98 3.72
CA PHE A 371 3.59 1.03 3.67
C PHE A 371 4.12 -0.07 2.74
N ARG A 372 4.89 0.31 1.72
CA ARG A 372 5.53 -0.63 0.79
C ARG A 372 6.86 -1.17 1.34
N ASN A 373 7.50 -0.43 2.23
CA ASN A 373 8.65 -0.88 3.01
C ASN A 373 8.20 -0.98 4.47
N ILE A 374 7.94 -2.21 4.91
CA ILE A 374 7.42 -2.51 6.25
C ILE A 374 8.61 -2.82 7.14
N ILE A 375 9.07 -1.82 7.89
CA ILE A 375 10.20 -1.95 8.83
C ILE A 375 9.61 -2.31 10.20
N VAL A 376 10.00 -3.47 10.73
CA VAL A 376 9.55 -3.97 12.04
C VAL A 376 10.76 -4.53 12.79
N THR A 377 11.46 -3.62 13.48
CA THR A 377 12.63 -3.93 14.31
C THR A 377 12.68 -3.05 15.56
N VAL A 378 13.49 -3.48 16.53
CA VAL A 378 13.95 -2.69 17.69
C VAL A 378 15.13 -1.75 17.36
N ASN A 379 15.79 -1.93 16.20
CA ASN A 379 16.93 -1.12 15.79
C ASN A 379 16.48 0.23 15.18
N PRO A 380 16.72 1.38 15.84
CA PRO A 380 16.27 2.68 15.31
C PRO A 380 17.02 3.09 14.04
N LEU A 381 18.26 2.63 13.84
CA LEU A 381 19.08 2.99 12.67
C LEU A 381 18.50 2.43 11.38
N THR A 382 17.82 1.28 11.41
CA THR A 382 17.17 0.69 10.24
C THR A 382 16.11 1.62 9.65
N TYR A 383 15.38 2.38 10.47
CA TYR A 383 14.37 3.34 10.00
C TYR A 383 14.98 4.56 9.28
N LEU A 384 16.27 4.86 9.49
CA LEU A 384 17.01 5.92 8.80
C LEU A 384 17.80 5.40 7.59
N LEU A 385 18.53 4.29 7.77
CA LEU A 385 19.43 3.73 6.77
C LEU A 385 18.68 2.99 5.66
N PHE A 386 17.58 2.30 5.97
CA PHE A 386 16.85 1.53 4.97
C PHE A 386 16.19 2.41 3.89
N PRO A 387 15.49 3.51 4.21
CA PRO A 387 14.96 4.40 3.17
C PRO A 387 16.03 4.99 2.25
N LEU A 388 17.20 5.34 2.79
CA LEU A 388 18.33 5.86 2.01
C LEU A 388 18.88 4.80 1.04
N LYS A 389 19.07 3.57 1.51
CA LYS A 389 19.50 2.43 0.69
C LYS A 389 18.48 2.07 -0.38
N GLU A 390 17.20 1.95 -0.02
CA GLU A 390 16.15 1.61 -0.99
C GLU A 390 16.03 2.68 -2.09
N PHE A 391 16.12 3.96 -1.73
CA PHE A 391 16.06 5.05 -2.69
C PHE A 391 17.26 5.04 -3.66
N SER A 392 18.49 4.85 -3.17
CA SER A 392 19.68 4.83 -4.02
C SER A 392 19.73 3.59 -4.93
N THR A 393 19.42 2.41 -4.41
CA THR A 393 19.27 1.17 -5.20
C THR A 393 18.17 1.32 -6.27
N TRP A 394 17.00 1.84 -5.90
CA TRP A 394 15.89 2.08 -6.83
C TRP A 394 16.26 3.08 -7.93
N LEU A 395 16.89 4.20 -7.57
CA LEU A 395 17.29 5.24 -8.52
C LEU A 395 18.32 4.71 -9.51
N TYR A 396 19.32 3.96 -9.02
CA TYR A 396 20.31 3.29 -9.85
C TYR A 396 19.65 2.32 -10.85
N TYR A 397 18.79 1.40 -10.40
CA TYR A 397 18.11 0.48 -11.31
C TYR A 397 17.15 1.19 -12.27
N ARG A 398 16.48 2.27 -11.87
CA ARG A 398 15.62 3.08 -12.75
C ARG A 398 16.40 3.77 -13.88
N ILE A 399 17.67 4.09 -13.66
CA ILE A 399 18.55 4.71 -14.67
C ILE A 399 19.21 3.64 -15.57
N PHE A 400 19.66 2.53 -14.99
CA PHE A 400 20.54 1.56 -15.66
C PHE A 400 19.86 0.24 -16.07
N SER A 401 18.53 0.11 -15.97
CA SER A 401 17.78 -1.04 -16.48
C SER A 401 16.64 -0.64 -17.43
N LYS A 402 16.07 -1.62 -18.13
CA LYS A 402 14.88 -1.47 -18.99
C LYS A 402 13.81 -2.45 -18.51
N GLY A 403 12.56 -2.00 -18.41
CA GLY A 403 11.45 -2.87 -18.02
C GLY A 403 11.21 -4.00 -19.04
N VAL A 404 10.73 -5.15 -18.57
CA VAL A 404 10.66 -6.39 -19.37
C VAL A 404 9.80 -6.25 -20.63
N LYS A 405 8.84 -5.32 -20.65
CA LYS A 405 7.97 -5.01 -21.80
C LYS A 405 8.55 -4.00 -22.80
N SER A 406 9.80 -3.57 -22.65
CA SER A 406 10.44 -2.54 -23.49
C SER A 406 11.18 -3.12 -24.71
N LYS A 407 10.51 -3.96 -25.50
CA LYS A 407 10.99 -4.51 -26.78
C LYS A 407 9.95 -4.29 -27.86
#